data_AF-A0A7Y5KB01-F1
#
_entry.id   AF-A0A7Y5KB01-F1
#
_cell.length_a   1.000
_cell.length_b   1.000
_cell.length_c   1.000
_cell.angle_alpha   90.00
_cell.angle_beta   90.00
_cell.angle_gamma   90.00
#
_symmetry.space_group_name_H-M   'P 1'
#
loop_
_entity.id
_entity.type
_entity.pdbx_description
1 polymer ?
#
loop_
_entity_poly.entity_id
_entity_poly.type
_entity_poly.pdbx_seq_one_letter_code
_entity_poly.pdbx_strand_id
1 'polypeptide(L)'
;DQMVYQTEKNIKEMADKIDAGSKERLENGIKRINEVKTSERSEDIKAACEELNRIWSEVSSKLYERATAEGAQQQAPGSGPAKDKVEEADFEVVEDDSKR
;
A
#
# COMPACT_ATOMS: atom_id res chain seq x y z
N ASP A 1 -8.87 -17.06 -5.44
CA ASP A 1 -9.98 -16.17 -5.02
C ASP A 1 -9.81 -15.52 -3.67
N GLN A 2 -9.29 -16.22 -2.65
CA GLN A 2 -9.10 -15.65 -1.31
C GLN A 2 -8.36 -14.30 -1.31
N MET A 3 -7.31 -14.16 -2.14
CA MET A 3 -6.54 -12.91 -2.24
C MET A 3 -7.35 -11.75 -2.82
N VAL A 4 -8.14 -12.00 -3.87
CA VAL A 4 -9.06 -11.01 -4.46
C VAL A 4 -10.08 -10.56 -3.42
N TYR A 5 -10.76 -11.51 -2.77
CA TYR A 5 -11.75 -11.22 -1.74
C TYR A 5 -11.17 -10.41 -0.58
N GLN A 6 -9.98 -10.78 -0.09
CA GLN A 6 -9.33 -10.06 1.00
C GLN A 6 -8.98 -8.63 0.59
N THR A 7 -8.53 -8.43 -0.65
CA THR A 7 -8.19 -7.10 -1.16
C THR A 7 -9.43 -6.24 -1.33
N GLU A 8 -10.51 -6.78 -1.92
CA GLU A 8 -11.81 -6.09 -2.00
C GLU A 8 -12.35 -5.69 -0.64
N LYS A 9 -12.22 -6.58 0.35
CA LYS A 9 -12.61 -6.30 1.73
C LYS A 9 -11.79 -5.14 2.30
N ASN A 10 -10.46 -5.19 2.17
CA ASN A 10 -9.60 -4.13 2.69
C ASN A 10 -9.87 -2.78 2.02
N ILE A 11 -10.12 -2.76 0.70
CA ILE A 11 -10.52 -1.54 -0.02
C ILE A 11 -11.81 -0.96 0.54
N LYS A 12 -12.81 -1.81 0.82
CA LYS A 12 -14.09 -1.37 1.40
C LYS A 12 -13.93 -0.84 2.82
N GLU A 13 -13.15 -1.52 3.65
CA GLU A 13 -12.90 -1.12 5.04
C GLU A 13 -12.07 0.17 5.15
N MET A 14 -11.26 0.47 4.15
CA MET A 14 -10.39 1.66 4.11
C MET A 14 -10.83 2.68 3.05
N ALA A 15 -12.04 2.56 2.51
CA ALA A 15 -12.51 3.36 1.37
C ALA A 15 -12.57 4.87 1.65
N ASP A 16 -12.73 5.25 2.91
CA ASP A 16 -12.70 6.64 3.38
C ASP A 16 -11.28 7.21 3.46
N LYS A 17 -10.27 6.33 3.60
CA LYS A 17 -8.85 6.72 3.76
C LYS A 17 -8.08 6.64 2.45
N ILE A 18 -8.47 5.74 1.56
CA ILE A 18 -7.85 5.53 0.24
C ILE A 18 -8.38 6.59 -0.73
N ASP A 19 -7.48 7.25 -1.47
CA ASP A 19 -7.87 8.18 -2.52
C ASP A 19 -8.48 7.47 -3.75
N ALA A 20 -9.29 8.20 -4.52
CA ALA A 20 -10.01 7.64 -5.66
C ALA A 20 -9.09 6.99 -6.71
N GLY A 21 -7.90 7.55 -6.97
CA GLY A 21 -6.96 7.00 -7.93
C GLY A 21 -6.32 5.69 -7.45
N SER A 22 -5.92 5.65 -6.18
CA SER A 22 -5.44 4.43 -5.53
C SER A 22 -6.50 3.32 -5.51
N LYS A 23 -7.75 3.67 -5.19
CA LYS A 23 -8.88 2.74 -5.22
C LYS A 23 -9.11 2.15 -6.61
N GLU A 24 -9.14 3.00 -7.63
CA GLU A 24 -9.32 2.56 -9.03
C GLU A 24 -8.19 1.62 -9.48
N ARG A 25 -6.94 1.91 -9.13
CA ARG A 25 -5.80 1.03 -9.44
C ARG A 25 -5.95 -0.36 -8.80
N LEU A 26 -6.39 -0.42 -7.55
CA LEU A 26 -6.62 -1.69 -6.85
C LEU A 26 -7.78 -2.48 -7.46
N GLU A 27 -8.89 -1.82 -7.78
CA GLU A 27 -10.05 -2.43 -8.45
C GLU A 27 -9.68 -2.98 -9.83
N ASN A 28 -8.85 -2.26 -10.60
CA ASN A 28 -8.34 -2.73 -11.88
C ASN A 28 -7.41 -3.95 -11.74
N GLY A 29 -6.53 -3.97 -10.73
CA GLY A 29 -5.68 -5.13 -10.46
C GLY A 29 -6.50 -6.39 -10.09
N ILE A 30 -7.55 -6.22 -9.29
CA ILE A 30 -8.51 -7.30 -8.97
C ILE A 30 -9.21 -7.81 -10.23
N LYS A 31 -9.70 -6.90 -11.08
CA LYS A 31 -10.32 -7.27 -12.35
C LYS A 31 -9.35 -8.05 -13.25
N ARG A 32 -8.09 -7.61 -13.32
CA ARG A 32 -7.05 -8.28 -14.10
C ARG A 32 -6.82 -9.71 -13.63
N ILE A 33 -6.72 -9.94 -12.32
CA ILE A 33 -6.60 -11.29 -11.75
C ILE A 33 -7.79 -12.17 -12.15
N ASN A 34 -9.01 -11.63 -12.06
CA ASN A 34 -10.22 -12.36 -12.46
C ASN A 34 -10.24 -12.71 -13.94
N GLU A 35 -9.75 -11.82 -14.81
CA GLU A 35 -9.61 -12.09 -16.25
C GLU A 35 -8.59 -13.19 -16.53
N VAL A 36 -7.36 -13.07 -16.02
CA VAL A 36 -6.28 -14.03 -16.31
C VAL A 36 -6.53 -15.40 -15.67
N LYS A 37 -7.23 -15.45 -14.53
CA LYS A 37 -7.65 -16.70 -13.89
C LYS A 37 -8.49 -17.58 -14.82
N THR A 38 -9.24 -17.00 -15.75
CA THR A 38 -10.04 -17.78 -16.72
C THR A 38 -9.21 -18.44 -17.81
N SER A 39 -7.97 -17.99 -18.01
CA SER A 39 -7.11 -18.43 -19.11
C SER A 39 -6.20 -19.63 -18.79
N GLU A 40 -6.24 -20.17 -17.57
CA GLU A 40 -5.39 -21.26 -17.05
C GLU A 40 -3.86 -21.01 -17.12
N ARG A 41 -3.43 -19.80 -17.52
CA ARG A 41 -2.03 -19.40 -17.56
C ARG A 41 -1.54 -19.02 -16.16
N SER A 42 -0.93 -19.99 -15.48
CA SER A 42 -0.42 -19.81 -14.11
C SER A 42 0.57 -18.65 -13.96
N GLU A 43 1.36 -18.39 -15.01
CA GLU A 43 2.33 -17.29 -15.08
C GLU A 43 1.65 -15.92 -15.03
N ASP A 44 0.58 -15.75 -15.81
CA ASP A 44 -0.17 -14.50 -15.90
C ASP A 44 -0.95 -14.23 -14.61
N ILE A 45 -1.49 -15.28 -13.98
CA ILE A 45 -2.12 -15.19 -12.66
C ILE A 45 -1.10 -14.70 -11.62
N LYS A 46 0.10 -15.29 -11.62
CA LYS A 46 1.16 -14.89 -10.68
C LYS A 46 1.59 -13.44 -10.91
N ALA A 47 1.82 -13.04 -12.16
CA ALA A 47 2.19 -11.66 -12.48
C ALA A 47 1.10 -10.65 -12.05
N ALA A 48 -0.18 -10.94 -12.33
CA ALA A 48 -1.28 -10.10 -11.88
C ALA A 48 -1.40 -10.05 -10.34
N CYS A 49 -1.09 -11.15 -9.65
CA CYS A 49 -1.06 -11.18 -8.20
C CYS A 49 0.08 -10.32 -7.62
N GLU A 50 1.27 -10.39 -8.20
CA GLU A 50 2.42 -9.57 -7.81
C GLU A 50 2.16 -8.08 -8.05
N GLU A 51 1.54 -7.75 -9.19
CA GLU A 51 1.11 -6.39 -9.52
C GLU A 51 0.11 -5.85 -8.48
N LEU A 52 -0.93 -6.62 -8.13
CA LEU A 52 -1.90 -6.20 -7.12
C LEU A 52 -1.23 -5.98 -5.76
N ASN A 53 -0.33 -6.87 -5.35
CA ASN A 53 0.43 -6.71 -4.10
C ASN A 53 1.27 -5.43 -4.11
N ARG A 54 1.94 -5.11 -5.23
CA ARG A 54 2.71 -3.88 -5.37
C ARG A 54 1.84 -2.63 -5.24
N ILE A 55 0.69 -2.61 -5.92
CA ILE A 55 -0.27 -1.50 -5.80
C ILE A 55 -0.72 -1.38 -4.35
N TRP A 56 -1.05 -2.48 -3.69
CA TRP A 56 -1.47 -2.47 -2.28
C TRP A 56 -0.38 -1.92 -1.36
N SER A 57 0.88 -2.31 -1.54
CA SER A 57 2.01 -1.77 -0.79
C SER A 57 2.15 -0.26 -0.97
N GLU A 58 2.09 0.25 -2.21
CA GLU A 58 2.13 1.70 -2.50
C GLU A 58 0.97 2.44 -1.81
N VAL A 59 -0.24 1.89 -1.86
CA VAL A 59 -1.41 2.49 -1.21
C VAL A 59 -1.29 2.46 0.31
N SER A 60 -0.80 1.37 0.88
CA SER A 60 -0.58 1.23 2.33
C SER A 60 0.48 2.20 2.86
N SER A 61 1.56 2.43 2.10
CA SER A 61 2.59 3.41 2.44
C SER A 61 2.00 4.82 2.47
N LYS A 62 1.24 5.22 1.44
CA LYS A 62 0.54 6.52 1.41
C LYS A 62 -0.45 6.69 2.55
N LEU A 63 -1.18 5.63 2.89
CA LEU A 63 -2.12 5.64 4.02
C LEU A 63 -1.40 5.84 5.35
N TYR A 64 -0.26 5.17 5.54
CA TYR A 64 0.56 5.32 6.75
C TYR A 64 1.18 6.72 6.85
N GLU A 65 1.74 7.24 5.75
CA GLU A 65 2.23 8.62 5.66
C GLU A 65 1.14 9.63 6.02
N ARG A 66 -0.07 9.45 5.48
CA ARG A 66 -1.22 10.30 5.79
C ARG A 66 -1.64 10.19 7.26
N ALA A 67 -1.67 8.98 7.83
CA ALA A 67 -2.02 8.77 9.23
C ALA A 67 -1.00 9.44 10.18
N THR A 68 0.29 9.39 9.84
CA THR A 68 1.35 10.07 10.59
C THR A 68 1.21 11.60 10.50
N ALA A 69 0.89 12.13 9.32
CA ALA A 69 0.65 13.57 9.14
C ALA A 69 -0.61 14.07 9.88
N GLU A 70 -1.71 13.31 9.85
CA GLU A 70 -2.95 13.65 10.57
C GLU A 70 -2.78 13.51 12.10
N GLY A 71 -1.94 12.57 12.57
CA GLY A 71 -1.56 12.44 13.98
C GLY A 71 -0.68 13.58 14.50
N ALA A 72 0.21 14.13 13.65
CA ALA A 72 1.04 15.28 13.99
C ALA A 72 0.24 16.60 14.10
N GLN A 73 -0.94 16.70 13.45
CA GLN A 73 -1.80 17.88 13.53
C GLN A 73 -2.66 17.95 14.81
N GLN A 74 -2.70 16.89 15.64
CA GLN A 74 -3.41 16.91 16.93
C GLN A 74 -2.52 17.31 18.12
N GLN A 75 -1.25 17.66 17.89
CA GLN A 75 -0.36 18.16 18.94
C GLN A 75 0.26 19.52 18.57
N ALA A 76 -0.42 20.60 18.96
CA ALA A 76 0.23 21.84 19.39
C ALA A 76 -0.73 22.73 20.21
N PRO A 77 -0.27 23.49 21.23
CA PRO A 77 0.95 23.37 22.04
C PRO A 77 0.64 23.23 23.54
N GLY A 78 1.35 22.34 24.24
CA GLY A 78 1.18 22.17 25.68
C GLY A 78 2.31 21.37 26.31
N SER A 79 3.42 22.05 26.58
CA SER A 79 4.36 21.77 27.68
C SER A 79 5.12 20.44 27.70
N GLY A 80 6.38 20.45 27.23
CA GLY A 80 7.41 19.50 27.67
C GLY A 80 8.39 19.06 26.56
N PRO A 81 9.71 19.01 26.80
CA PRO A 81 10.68 18.63 25.78
C PRO A 81 10.72 17.10 25.67
N ALA A 82 9.81 16.52 24.89
CA ALA A 82 9.94 15.13 24.46
C ALA A 82 10.59 15.12 23.09
N LYS A 83 11.90 14.85 23.11
CA LYS A 83 12.61 14.27 21.99
C LYS A 83 11.90 12.96 21.66
N ASP A 84 11.13 12.92 20.59
CA ASP A 84 10.93 11.67 19.89
C ASP A 84 11.10 11.97 18.42
N LYS A 85 12.18 11.39 17.90
CA LYS A 85 12.53 11.39 16.51
C LYS A 85 11.33 10.82 15.77
N VAL A 86 10.64 11.65 15.01
CA VAL A 86 10.09 11.17 13.75
C VAL A 86 11.33 10.80 12.96
N GLU A 87 11.78 9.56 13.13
CA GLU A 87 12.69 8.93 12.20
C GLU A 87 11.99 9.08 10.85
N GLU A 88 12.49 10.03 10.08
CA GLU A 88 12.48 9.93 8.63
C GLU A 88 12.71 8.46 8.35
N ALA A 89 11.67 7.79 7.84
CA ALA A 89 11.85 6.52 7.19
C ALA A 89 12.79 6.81 6.02
N ASP A 90 14.09 6.80 6.34
CA ASP A 90 15.18 6.52 5.43
C ASP A 90 14.77 5.17 4.83
N PHE A 91 13.97 5.25 3.76
CA PHE A 91 14.15 4.38 2.62
C PHE A 91 15.57 4.67 2.15
N GLU A 92 16.54 4.12 2.89
CA GLU A 92 17.83 3.76 2.34
C GLU A 92 17.46 2.77 1.25
N VAL A 93 17.26 3.33 0.05
CA VAL A 93 17.36 2.62 -1.20
C VAL A 93 18.59 1.75 -1.00
N VAL A 94 18.37 0.44 -0.87
CA VAL A 94 19.43 -0.55 -0.88
C VAL A 94 20.07 -0.39 -2.25
N GLU A 95 21.03 0.53 -2.35
CA GLU A 95 22.01 0.53 -3.42
C GLU A 95 22.70 -0.81 -3.28
N ASP A 96 22.39 -1.64 -4.26
CA ASP A 96 23.04 -2.89 -4.60
C ASP A 96 24.56 -2.68 -4.67
N ASP A 97 25.25 -2.67 -3.52
CA ASP A 97 26.70 -2.86 -3.45
C ASP A 97 26.96 -4.38 -3.35
N SER A 98 26.52 -5.10 -4.38
CA SER A 98 27.00 -6.44 -4.70
C SER A 98 28.44 -6.33 -5.22
N LYS A 99 29.36 -6.00 -4.31
CA LYS A 99 30.79 -5.92 -4.55
C LYS A 99 31.44 -7.27 -4.25
N ARG A 100 31.59 -8.11 -5.27
CA ARG A 100 32.81 -8.92 -5.51
C ARG A 100 32.77 -9.72 -6.81
#